data_AF-A0A5C3LUP4-F1
#
_entry.id   AF-A0A5C3LUP4-F1
#
_cell.length_a   1.000
_cell.length_b   1.000
_cell.length_c   1.000
_cell.angle_alpha   90.00
_cell.angle_beta   90.00
_cell.angle_gamma   90.00
#
_symmetry.space_group_name_H-M   'P 1'
#
loop_
_entity.id
_entity.type
_entity.pdbx_description
1 polymer ?
#
loop_
_entity_poly.entity_id
_entity_poly.type
_entity_poly.pdbx_seq_one_letter_code
_entity_poly.pdbx_strand_id
1 'polypeptide(L)'
;MLVVHPSSCCDICLDPYSWETPECTPHAIPCGHIFCRRCLSHVDPPTCPLCRKAYTSERFKKLHVDRPDEVVDPTEVTLLQKFVLKWDGPEDELAEVTSEVNSWLSDTADDTPLKKARDVLSRYQRIRTKLEQERRKFQQQERTSRALEEQLELAKAREVEITSYWEQQLVGIHSFLEVNVLIILFRFPTTKLASPSCKPRYLQ
;
A
#
# COMPACT_ATOMS: atom_id res chain seq x y z
N MET A 1 -7.84 19.64 -16.83
CA MET A 1 -9.16 19.72 -17.48
C MET A 1 -10.18 20.06 -16.40
N LEU A 2 -10.85 21.20 -16.52
CA LEU A 2 -11.92 21.58 -15.61
C LEU A 2 -13.23 21.00 -16.16
N VAL A 3 -13.88 20.13 -15.39
CA VAL A 3 -15.19 19.58 -15.76
C VAL A 3 -16.26 20.37 -15.01
N VAL A 4 -17.14 21.04 -15.74
CA VAL A 4 -18.31 21.73 -15.17
C VAL A 4 -19.52 20.83 -15.38
N HIS A 5 -20.16 20.41 -14.28
CA HIS A 5 -21.35 19.56 -14.36
C HIS A 5 -22.51 20.35 -15.00
N PRO A 6 -23.38 19.76 -15.83
CA PRO A 6 -24.52 20.47 -16.46
C PRO A 6 -25.49 21.12 -15.47
N SER A 7 -25.58 20.59 -14.24
CA SER A 7 -26.38 21.18 -13.17
C SER A 7 -25.68 22.32 -12.41
N SER A 8 -24.46 22.69 -12.81
CA SER A 8 -23.73 23.79 -12.15
C SER A 8 -24.42 25.10 -12.47
N CYS A 9 -24.70 25.89 -11.43
CA CYS A 9 -25.34 27.20 -11.54
C CYS A 9 -24.47 28.29 -10.90
N CYS A 10 -24.81 29.54 -11.16
CA CYS A 10 -24.13 30.67 -10.54
C CYS A 10 -24.59 30.86 -9.09
N ASP A 11 -23.65 30.98 -8.14
CA ASP A 11 -23.98 31.15 -6.71
C ASP A 11 -24.69 32.48 -6.37
N ILE A 12 -24.77 33.44 -7.30
CA ILE A 12 -25.48 34.71 -7.10
C ILE A 12 -26.90 34.64 -7.66
N CYS A 13 -27.06 34.35 -8.95
CA CYS A 13 -28.38 34.36 -9.59
C CYS A 13 -29.06 32.99 -9.64
N LEU A 14 -28.37 31.92 -9.24
CA LEU A 14 -28.82 30.52 -9.27
C LEU A 14 -29.21 30.00 -10.67
N ASP A 15 -28.97 30.77 -11.72
CA ASP A 15 -29.21 30.34 -13.09
C ASP A 15 -28.14 29.31 -13.53
N PRO A 16 -28.53 28.28 -14.32
CA PRO A 16 -27.59 27.35 -14.93
C PRO A 16 -26.58 28.08 -15.81
N TYR A 17 -25.34 27.60 -15.80
CA TYR A 17 -24.35 28.10 -16.74
C TYR A 17 -24.74 27.71 -18.18
N SER A 18 -24.70 28.70 -19.08
CA SER A 18 -24.95 28.50 -20.50
C SER A 18 -23.80 29.06 -21.32
N TRP A 19 -23.42 28.34 -22.39
CA TRP A 19 -22.42 28.76 -23.36
C TRP A 19 -23.05 29.45 -24.58
N GLU A 20 -24.37 29.41 -24.71
CA GLU A 20 -25.11 30.06 -25.79
C GLU A 20 -25.16 31.57 -25.60
N THR A 21 -25.30 32.02 -24.35
CA THR A 21 -25.35 33.44 -23.99
C THR A 21 -24.08 33.86 -23.25
N PRO A 22 -23.32 34.87 -23.72
CA PRO A 22 -22.10 35.32 -23.06
C PRO A 22 -22.30 35.75 -21.60
N GLU A 23 -23.49 36.21 -21.25
CA GLU A 23 -23.86 36.65 -19.89
C GLU A 23 -23.90 35.51 -18.86
N CYS A 24 -24.34 34.33 -19.29
CA CYS A 24 -24.46 33.14 -18.45
C CYS A 24 -23.21 32.25 -18.49
N THR A 25 -22.15 32.66 -19.22
CA THR A 25 -20.91 31.86 -19.27
C THR A 25 -20.15 31.94 -17.94
N PRO A 26 -19.57 30.82 -17.47
CA PRO A 26 -18.83 30.78 -16.22
C PRO A 26 -17.50 31.54 -16.34
N HIS A 27 -17.20 32.37 -15.35
CA HIS A 27 -15.97 33.16 -15.26
C HIS A 27 -15.31 32.95 -13.90
N ALA A 28 -14.00 32.73 -13.90
CA ALA A 28 -13.21 32.64 -12.68
C ALA A 28 -12.58 34.00 -12.35
N ILE A 29 -12.71 34.42 -11.08
CA ILE A 29 -12.02 35.58 -10.52
C ILE A 29 -10.67 35.15 -9.89
N PRO A 30 -9.73 36.07 -9.60
CA PRO A 30 -8.39 35.72 -9.11
C PRO A 30 -8.35 34.90 -7.81
N CYS A 31 -9.41 34.92 -6.99
CA CYS A 31 -9.49 34.11 -5.79
C CYS A 31 -9.92 32.66 -6.03
N GLY A 32 -10.28 32.29 -7.27
CA GLY A 32 -10.66 30.92 -7.66
C GLY A 32 -12.16 30.61 -7.66
N HIS A 33 -13.02 31.51 -7.17
CA HIS A 33 -14.47 31.33 -7.23
C HIS A 33 -15.02 31.61 -8.64
N ILE A 34 -16.14 30.97 -8.98
CA ILE A 34 -16.72 30.98 -10.32
C ILE A 34 -18.13 31.58 -10.25
N PHE A 35 -18.41 32.54 -11.13
CA PHE A 35 -19.73 33.18 -11.25
C PHE A 35 -20.05 33.43 -12.73
N CYS A 36 -21.30 33.74 -13.06
CA CYS A 36 -21.63 34.14 -14.44
C CYS A 36 -21.14 35.58 -14.72
N ARG A 37 -20.87 35.89 -15.99
CA ARG A 37 -20.40 37.21 -16.43
C ARG A 37 -21.33 38.33 -15.96
N ARG A 38 -22.64 38.11 -16.09
CA ARG A 38 -23.66 39.09 -15.70
C ARG A 38 -23.52 39.46 -14.22
N CYS A 39 -23.38 38.47 -13.36
CA CYS A 39 -23.24 38.69 -11.92
C CYS A 39 -21.95 39.45 -11.57
N LEU A 40 -20.81 39.07 -12.15
CA LEU A 40 -19.54 39.76 -11.88
C LEU A 40 -19.51 41.22 -12.29
N SER A 41 -20.26 41.59 -13.34
CA SER A 41 -20.37 42.97 -13.82
C SER A 41 -21.24 43.87 -12.93
N HIS A 42 -22.14 43.29 -12.11
CA HIS A 42 -23.07 44.04 -11.25
C HIS A 42 -22.63 44.12 -9.78
N VAL A 43 -21.54 43.44 -9.41
CA VAL A 43 -21.00 43.48 -8.04
C VAL A 43 -20.17 44.76 -7.85
N ASP A 44 -20.68 45.66 -7.01
CA ASP A 44 -20.03 46.91 -6.59
C ASP A 44 -20.06 47.03 -5.05
N PRO A 45 -18.90 47.13 -4.36
CA PRO A 45 -17.54 47.12 -4.88
C PRO A 45 -17.13 45.73 -5.42
N PRO A 46 -16.15 45.64 -6.34
CA PRO A 46 -15.72 44.39 -6.98
C PRO A 46 -14.99 43.48 -5.97
N THR A 47 -15.78 42.78 -5.16
CA THR A 47 -15.36 41.92 -4.07
C THR A 47 -16.06 40.57 -4.20
N CYS A 48 -15.32 39.48 -3.99
CA CYS A 48 -15.89 38.15 -4.12
C CYS A 48 -17.05 37.94 -3.12
N PRO A 49 -18.25 37.54 -3.57
CA PRO A 49 -19.39 37.27 -2.67
C PRO A 49 -19.11 36.20 -1.61
N LEU A 50 -18.22 35.25 -1.90
CA LEU A 50 -17.93 34.10 -1.03
C LEU A 50 -16.80 34.39 -0.03
N CYS A 51 -15.67 34.95 -0.49
CA CYS A 51 -14.48 35.15 0.36
C CYS A 51 -14.09 36.61 0.58
N ARG A 52 -14.85 37.57 0.04
CA ARG A 52 -14.68 39.02 0.17
C ARG A 52 -13.34 39.58 -0.31
N LYS A 53 -12.49 38.77 -0.97
CA LYS A 53 -11.27 39.25 -1.63
C LYS A 53 -11.65 40.19 -2.78
N ALA A 54 -11.05 41.37 -2.80
CA ALA A 54 -11.19 42.33 -3.89
C ALA A 54 -10.64 41.74 -5.19
N TYR A 55 -11.29 42.05 -6.30
CA TYR A 55 -10.84 41.70 -7.64
C TYR A 55 -10.98 42.90 -8.57
N THR A 56 -10.29 42.86 -9.71
CA THR A 56 -10.44 43.86 -10.77
C THR A 56 -11.42 43.34 -11.80
N SER A 57 -12.42 44.13 -12.20
CA SER A 57 -13.44 43.73 -13.18
C SER A 57 -12.86 43.34 -14.54
N GLU A 58 -11.64 43.76 -14.87
CA GLU A 58 -10.95 43.37 -16.10
C GLU A 58 -10.20 42.03 -16.01
N ARG A 59 -10.00 41.50 -14.79
CA ARG A 59 -9.14 40.33 -14.54
C ARG A 59 -9.88 39.01 -14.42
N PHE A 60 -11.21 38.99 -14.51
CA PHE A 60 -11.94 37.73 -14.53
C PHE A 60 -11.81 37.06 -15.91
N LYS A 61 -11.54 35.75 -15.90
CA LYS A 61 -11.28 34.98 -17.12
C LYS A 61 -12.47 34.10 -17.43
N LYS A 62 -12.92 34.12 -18.70
CA LYS A 62 -13.92 33.17 -19.20
C LYS A 62 -13.35 31.76 -19.08
N LEU A 63 -14.11 30.87 -18.46
CA LEU A 63 -13.74 29.46 -18.41
C LEU A 63 -14.15 28.80 -19.73
N HIS A 64 -13.14 28.37 -20.48
CA HIS A 64 -13.34 27.47 -21.60
C HIS A 64 -13.53 26.07 -21.05
N VAL A 65 -14.72 25.52 -21.26
CA VAL A 65 -15.03 24.13 -20.97
C VAL A 65 -15.14 23.47 -22.33
N ASP A 66 -14.31 22.45 -22.54
CA ASP A 66 -14.38 21.63 -23.75
C ASP A 66 -15.72 20.91 -23.72
N ARG A 67 -16.70 21.47 -24.44
CA ARG A 67 -17.96 20.79 -24.70
C ARG A 67 -17.67 19.84 -25.86
N PRO A 68 -17.89 18.53 -25.71
CA PRO A 68 -17.85 17.66 -26.88
C PRO A 68 -18.90 18.19 -27.87
N ASP A 69 -18.45 18.66 -29.03
CA ASP A 69 -19.28 19.29 -30.07
C ASP A 69 -20.22 18.29 -30.77
N GLU A 70 -20.05 17.00 -30.48
CA GLU A 70 -20.86 15.93 -31.03
C GLU A 70 -21.83 15.41 -29.98
N VAL A 71 -23.02 15.03 -30.45
CA VAL A 71 -24.08 14.37 -29.69
C VAL A 71 -23.51 13.08 -29.11
N VAL A 72 -22.85 13.18 -27.95
CA VAL A 72 -22.55 12.02 -27.13
C VAL A 72 -23.91 11.42 -26.82
N ASP A 73 -24.12 10.18 -27.24
CA ASP A 73 -25.35 9.46 -26.96
C ASP A 73 -25.64 9.66 -25.46
N PRO A 74 -26.79 10.24 -25.07
CA PRO A 74 -27.10 10.47 -23.66
C PRO A 74 -27.03 9.18 -22.84
N THR A 75 -27.20 8.03 -23.50
CA THR A 75 -26.99 6.70 -22.94
C THR A 75 -25.53 6.47 -22.56
N GLU A 76 -24.57 6.82 -23.43
CA GLU A 76 -23.13 6.69 -23.14
C GLU A 76 -22.74 7.52 -21.91
N VAL A 77 -23.21 8.77 -21.81
CA VAL A 77 -22.93 9.64 -20.66
C VAL A 77 -23.51 9.06 -19.38
N THR A 78 -24.75 8.55 -19.45
CA THR A 78 -25.42 7.94 -18.29
C THR A 78 -24.69 6.68 -17.83
N LEU A 79 -24.26 5.83 -18.77
CA LEU A 79 -23.47 4.64 -18.47
C LEU A 79 -22.11 5.00 -17.89
N LEU A 80 -21.41 5.97 -18.47
CA LEU A 80 -20.15 6.50 -17.92
C LEU A 80 -20.31 6.99 -16.49
N GLN A 81 -21.36 7.78 -16.21
CA GLN A 81 -21.65 8.27 -14.86
C GLN A 81 -21.95 7.12 -13.89
N LYS A 82 -22.84 6.18 -14.28
CA LYS A 82 -23.17 5.00 -13.47
C LYS A 82 -21.94 4.16 -13.18
N PHE A 83 -21.06 4.01 -14.17
CA PHE A 83 -19.82 3.25 -14.06
C PHE A 83 -18.82 3.94 -13.13
N VAL A 84 -18.65 5.26 -13.23
CA VAL A 84 -17.80 6.06 -12.34
C VAL A 84 -18.33 6.12 -10.91
N LEU A 85 -19.64 6.01 -10.69
CA LEU A 85 -20.21 5.99 -9.32
C LEU A 85 -20.05 4.61 -8.66
N LYS A 86 -20.14 3.52 -9.43
CA LYS A 86 -20.13 2.14 -8.92
C LYS A 86 -18.75 1.45 -8.93
N TRP A 87 -17.70 2.09 -9.47
CA TRP A 87 -16.38 1.45 -9.63
C TRP A 87 -15.68 1.04 -8.32
N ASP A 88 -15.98 1.73 -7.20
CA ASP A 88 -15.47 1.40 -5.87
C ASP A 88 -16.51 0.67 -4.99
N GLY A 89 -17.64 0.30 -5.60
CA GLY A 89 -18.71 -0.47 -4.98
C GLY A 89 -18.37 -1.95 -4.83
N PRO A 90 -19.33 -2.75 -4.32
CA PRO A 90 -19.17 -4.18 -4.24
C PRO A 90 -19.11 -4.82 -5.65
N GLU A 91 -18.48 -6.00 -5.73
CA GLU A 91 -18.11 -6.63 -7.01
C GLU A 91 -19.34 -6.97 -7.88
N ASP A 92 -20.47 -7.27 -7.25
CA ASP A 92 -21.76 -7.54 -7.89
C ASP A 92 -22.34 -6.29 -8.58
N GLU A 93 -22.34 -5.14 -7.89
CA GLU A 93 -22.79 -3.87 -8.49
C GLU A 93 -21.92 -3.48 -9.69
N LEU A 94 -20.61 -3.66 -9.58
CA LEU A 94 -19.69 -3.35 -10.67
C LEU A 94 -19.84 -4.33 -11.84
N ALA A 95 -20.09 -5.61 -11.57
CA ALA A 95 -20.36 -6.62 -12.59
C ALA A 95 -21.65 -6.31 -13.36
N GLU A 96 -22.71 -5.86 -12.67
CA GLU A 96 -23.96 -5.41 -13.29
C GLU A 96 -23.71 -4.28 -14.28
N VAL A 97 -23.06 -3.18 -13.85
CA VAL A 97 -22.80 -2.04 -14.77
C VAL A 97 -21.85 -2.45 -15.89
N THR A 98 -20.84 -3.27 -15.60
CA THR A 98 -19.93 -3.77 -16.64
C THR A 98 -20.69 -4.55 -17.71
N SER A 99 -21.71 -5.33 -17.34
CA SER A 99 -22.55 -6.07 -18.28
C SER A 99 -23.39 -5.14 -19.15
N GLU A 100 -23.98 -4.09 -18.56
CA GLU A 100 -24.74 -3.06 -19.29
C GLU A 100 -23.84 -2.32 -20.29
N VAL A 101 -22.65 -1.91 -19.85
CA VAL A 101 -21.65 -1.25 -20.70
C VAL A 101 -21.23 -2.16 -21.86
N ASN A 102 -20.99 -3.44 -21.60
CA ASN A 102 -20.64 -4.39 -22.66
C ASN A 102 -21.78 -4.63 -23.65
N SER A 103 -23.02 -4.66 -23.16
CA SER A 103 -24.20 -4.78 -24.01
C SER A 103 -24.40 -3.55 -24.89
N TRP A 104 -24.11 -2.34 -24.41
CA TRP A 104 -24.19 -1.13 -25.23
C TRP A 104 -23.02 -1.04 -26.23
N LEU A 105 -21.83 -1.48 -25.82
CA LEU A 105 -20.63 -1.52 -26.68
C LEU A 105 -20.72 -2.55 -27.81
N SER A 106 -21.62 -3.55 -27.76
CA SER A 106 -21.78 -4.50 -28.87
C SER A 106 -22.39 -3.86 -30.10
N ASP A 107 -23.18 -2.80 -29.91
CA ASP A 107 -23.97 -2.16 -30.97
C ASP A 107 -23.33 -0.86 -31.45
N THR A 108 -22.25 -0.41 -30.79
CA THR A 108 -21.61 0.89 -31.01
C THR A 108 -20.22 0.76 -31.64
N ALA A 109 -19.77 1.81 -32.32
CA ALA A 109 -18.43 1.88 -32.93
C ALA A 109 -17.28 1.70 -31.92
N ASP A 110 -16.11 1.35 -32.45
CA ASP A 110 -15.02 0.72 -31.70
C ASP A 110 -14.14 1.70 -30.87
N ASP A 111 -14.34 3.01 -30.97
CA ASP A 111 -13.49 4.03 -30.31
C ASP A 111 -14.28 5.03 -29.45
N THR A 112 -15.12 4.52 -28.55
CA THR A 112 -15.87 5.37 -27.59
C THR A 112 -15.07 5.64 -26.31
N PRO A 113 -15.22 6.83 -25.69
CA PRO A 113 -14.73 7.11 -24.34
C PRO A 113 -15.13 6.04 -23.31
N LEU A 114 -16.35 5.50 -23.40
CA LEU A 114 -16.82 4.43 -22.52
C LEU A 114 -16.00 3.15 -22.64
N LYS A 115 -15.60 2.75 -23.85
CA LYS A 115 -14.70 1.59 -24.06
C LYS A 115 -13.34 1.80 -23.40
N LYS A 116 -12.75 2.98 -23.57
CA LYS A 116 -11.47 3.34 -22.93
C LYS A 116 -11.58 3.31 -21.41
N ALA A 117 -12.67 3.85 -20.84
CA ALA A 117 -12.93 3.82 -19.40
C ALA A 117 -13.05 2.37 -18.88
N ARG A 118 -13.81 1.52 -19.57
CA ARG A 118 -13.95 0.09 -19.27
C ARG A 118 -12.60 -0.64 -19.27
N ASP A 119 -11.77 -0.39 -20.28
CA ASP A 119 -10.47 -1.08 -20.41
C ASP A 119 -9.49 -0.65 -19.31
N VAL A 120 -9.47 0.65 -18.98
CA VAL A 120 -8.68 1.18 -17.85
C VAL A 120 -9.12 0.57 -16.54
N LEU A 121 -10.42 0.45 -16.30
CA LEU A 121 -10.95 -0.14 -15.07
C LEU A 121 -10.70 -1.64 -14.98
N SER A 122 -10.82 -2.36 -16.09
CA SER A 122 -10.44 -3.78 -16.16
C SER A 122 -8.97 -3.98 -15.81
N ARG A 123 -8.09 -3.10 -16.30
CA ARG A 123 -6.67 -3.11 -15.94
C ARG A 123 -6.45 -2.80 -14.45
N TYR A 124 -7.17 -1.82 -13.91
CA TYR A 124 -7.11 -1.48 -12.50
C TYR A 124 -7.53 -2.64 -11.60
N GLN A 125 -8.63 -3.34 -11.91
CA GLN A 125 -9.09 -4.52 -11.16
C GLN A 125 -8.04 -5.64 -11.16
N ARG A 126 -7.36 -5.89 -12.29
CA ARG A 126 -6.25 -6.86 -12.35
C ARG A 126 -5.09 -6.45 -11.44
N ILE A 127 -4.75 -5.16 -11.40
CA ILE A 127 -3.69 -4.65 -10.52
C ILE A 127 -4.12 -4.80 -9.05
N ARG A 128 -5.36 -4.44 -8.72
CA ARG A 128 -5.92 -4.55 -7.36
C ARG A 128 -5.92 -6.00 -6.85
N THR A 129 -6.40 -6.94 -7.66
CA THR A 129 -6.42 -8.37 -7.30
C THR A 129 -5.00 -8.93 -7.15
N LYS A 130 -4.07 -8.56 -8.04
CA LYS A 130 -2.66 -8.94 -7.92
C LYS A 130 -2.02 -8.39 -6.63
N LEU A 131 -2.28 -7.12 -6.29
CA LEU A 131 -1.76 -6.50 -5.08
C LEU A 131 -2.29 -7.18 -3.81
N GLU A 132 -3.58 -7.52 -3.78
CA GLU A 132 -4.18 -8.27 -2.66
C GLU A 132 -3.59 -9.69 -2.54
N GLN A 133 -3.34 -10.37 -3.66
CA GLN A 133 -2.64 -11.66 -3.67
C GLN A 133 -1.20 -11.55 -3.15
N GLU A 134 -0.44 -10.55 -3.60
CA GLU A 134 0.93 -10.29 -3.14
C GLU A 134 0.96 -9.97 -1.64
N ARG A 135 0.01 -9.17 -1.16
CA ARG A 135 -0.16 -8.88 0.27
C ARG A 135 -0.40 -10.14 1.09
N ARG A 136 -1.26 -11.05 0.63
CA ARG A 136 -1.52 -12.34 1.30
C ARG A 136 -0.27 -13.23 1.31
N LYS A 137 0.46 -13.30 0.19
CA LYS A 137 1.73 -14.05 0.11
C LYS A 137 2.77 -13.50 1.09
N PHE A 138 2.90 -12.18 1.15
CA PHE A 138 3.81 -11.52 2.07
C PHE A 138 3.47 -11.82 3.53
N GLN A 139 2.18 -11.71 3.90
CA GLN A 139 1.72 -12.06 5.26
C GLN A 139 1.98 -13.53 5.60
N GLN A 140 1.78 -14.44 4.65
CA GLN A 140 2.08 -15.85 4.85
C GLN A 140 3.58 -16.08 5.05
N GLN A 141 4.42 -15.45 4.24
CA GLN A 141 5.88 -15.52 4.37
C GLN A 141 6.35 -14.97 5.72
N GLU A 142 5.79 -13.86 6.17
CA GLU A 142 6.10 -13.27 7.46
C GLU A 142 5.75 -14.23 8.62
N ARG A 143 4.59 -14.87 8.57
CA ARG A 143 4.20 -15.90 9.56
C ARG A 143 5.17 -17.08 9.56
N THR A 144 5.56 -17.56 8.38
CA THR A 144 6.53 -18.67 8.29
C THR A 144 7.91 -18.27 8.79
N SER A 145 8.36 -17.04 8.54
CA SER A 145 9.63 -16.53 9.05
C SER A 145 9.64 -16.51 10.58
N ARG A 146 8.59 -15.93 11.18
CA ARG A 146 8.45 -15.88 12.64
C ARG A 146 8.40 -17.27 13.28
N ALA A 147 7.67 -18.22 12.67
CA ALA A 147 7.60 -19.58 13.17
C ALA A 147 8.96 -20.32 13.10
N LEU A 148 9.73 -20.10 12.04
CA LEU A 148 11.09 -20.65 11.91
C LEU A 148 12.06 -20.02 12.92
N GLU A 149 11.97 -18.72 13.15
CA GLU A 149 12.74 -18.02 14.17
C GLU A 149 12.45 -18.59 15.57
N GLU A 150 11.18 -18.80 15.91
CA GLU A 150 10.78 -19.42 17.19
C GLU A 150 11.31 -20.85 17.32
N GLN A 151 11.22 -21.66 16.26
CA GLN A 151 11.80 -23.01 16.25
C GLN A 151 13.31 -23.01 16.43
N LEU A 152 14.01 -22.06 15.81
CA LEU A 152 15.45 -21.91 15.94
C LEU A 152 15.84 -21.55 17.37
N GLU A 153 15.11 -20.63 18.01
CA GLU A 153 15.36 -20.27 19.41
C GLU A 153 15.09 -21.44 20.37
N LEU A 154 14.01 -22.21 20.14
CA LEU A 154 13.75 -23.43 20.90
C LEU A 154 14.84 -24.50 20.69
N ALA A 155 15.34 -24.65 19.47
CA ALA A 155 16.43 -25.58 19.17
C ALA A 155 17.73 -25.17 19.88
N LYS A 156 18.08 -23.88 19.87
CA LYS A 156 19.22 -23.34 20.62
C LYS A 156 19.06 -23.56 22.13
N ALA A 157 17.87 -23.30 22.68
CA ALA A 157 17.60 -23.54 24.09
C ALA A 157 17.82 -25.02 24.47
N ARG A 158 17.34 -25.95 23.65
CA ARG A 158 17.58 -27.39 23.85
C ARG A 158 19.05 -27.76 23.76
N GLU A 159 19.81 -27.14 22.86
CA GLU A 159 21.25 -27.38 22.76
C GLU A 159 22.00 -26.92 24.02
N VAL A 160 21.62 -25.76 24.58
CA VAL A 160 22.13 -25.26 25.87
C VAL A 160 21.77 -26.22 27.01
N GLU A 161 20.54 -26.75 27.04
CA GLU A 161 20.14 -27.74 28.04
C GLU A 161 20.97 -29.04 27.93
N ILE A 162 21.12 -29.57 26.72
CA ILE A 162 21.91 -30.79 26.46
C ILE A 162 23.38 -30.59 26.86
N THR A 163 23.98 -29.47 26.48
CA THR A 163 25.38 -29.16 26.84
C THR A 163 25.55 -29.05 28.36
N SER A 164 24.63 -28.36 29.04
CA SER A 164 24.66 -28.27 30.51
C SER A 164 24.51 -29.63 31.22
N TYR A 165 23.69 -30.53 30.66
CA TYR A 165 23.52 -31.89 31.18
C TYR A 165 24.81 -32.71 31.08
N TRP A 166 25.50 -32.65 29.93
CA TRP A 166 26.76 -33.36 29.74
C TRP A 166 27.89 -32.80 30.61
N GLU A 167 27.95 -31.48 30.81
CA GLU A 167 28.92 -30.87 31.74
C GLU A 167 28.72 -31.37 33.18
N GLN A 168 27.47 -31.46 33.65
CA GLN A 168 27.17 -32.01 34.98
C GLN A 168 27.60 -33.49 35.10
N GLN A 169 27.35 -34.30 34.07
CA GLN A 169 27.80 -35.70 34.03
C GLN A 169 29.33 -35.82 34.05
N LEU A 170 30.03 -34.99 33.27
CA LEU A 170 31.51 -34.97 33.24
C LEU A 170 32.11 -34.60 34.59
N VAL A 171 31.56 -33.61 35.29
CA VAL A 171 31.97 -33.25 36.66
C VAL A 171 31.77 -34.42 37.62
N GLY A 172 30.65 -35.14 37.49
CA GLY A 172 30.38 -36.36 38.27
C GLY A 172 31.40 -37.46 38.02
N ILE A 173 31.73 -37.73 36.75
CA ILE A 173 32.75 -38.74 36.36
C ILE A 173 34.13 -38.33 36.86
N HIS A 174 34.51 -37.05 36.72
CA HIS A 174 35.81 -36.55 37.20
C HIS A 174 35.96 -36.74 38.72
N SER A 175 34.91 -36.39 39.48
CA SER A 175 34.88 -36.58 40.94
C SER A 175 35.01 -38.06 41.32
N PHE A 176 34.37 -38.97 40.58
CA PHE A 176 34.45 -40.41 40.82
C PHE A 176 35.86 -40.97 40.52
N LEU A 177 36.52 -40.48 39.47
CA LEU A 177 37.88 -40.87 39.13
C LEU A 177 38.90 -40.37 40.17
N GLU A 178 38.78 -39.12 40.64
CA GLU A 178 39.66 -38.57 41.68
C GLU A 178 39.62 -39.40 42.97
N VAL A 179 38.42 -39.77 43.43
CA VAL A 179 38.25 -40.61 44.63
C VAL A 179 38.87 -42.00 44.43
N ASN A 180 38.69 -42.63 43.27
CA ASN A 180 39.26 -43.95 43.01
C ASN A 180 40.79 -43.92 42.85
N VAL A 181 41.36 -42.88 42.23
CA VAL A 181 42.81 -42.71 42.11
C VAL A 181 43.44 -42.57 43.51
N LEU A 182 42.83 -41.78 44.40
CA LEU A 182 43.24 -41.70 45.80
C LEU A 182 43.20 -43.08 46.47
N ILE A 183 42.11 -43.85 46.31
CA ILE A 183 42.00 -45.20 46.89
C ILE A 183 43.10 -46.13 46.37
N ILE A 184 43.41 -46.11 45.06
CA ILE A 184 44.46 -46.96 44.47
C ILE A 184 45.84 -46.58 45.00
N LEU A 185 46.16 -45.28 45.10
CA LEU A 185 47.42 -44.79 45.65
C LEU A 185 47.60 -45.16 47.13
N PHE A 186 46.52 -45.21 47.92
CA PHE A 186 46.58 -45.66 49.31
C PHE A 186 46.68 -47.18 49.48
N ARG A 187 46.27 -47.97 48.48
CA ARG A 187 46.18 -49.43 48.59
C ARG A 187 47.44 -50.17 48.12
N PHE A 188 48.33 -49.51 47.38
CA PHE A 188 49.66 -50.01 47.09
C PHE A 188 50.68 -49.36 48.05
N PRO A 189 51.05 -50.01 49.18
CA PRO A 189 52.18 -49.56 49.95
C PRO A 189 53.39 -49.53 49.02
N THR A 190 54.11 -48.43 49.03
CA THR A 190 55.35 -48.21 48.29
C THR A 190 56.31 -49.37 48.54
N THR A 191 56.26 -50.40 47.68
CA THR A 191 57.31 -51.40 47.62
C THR A 191 58.51 -50.64 47.11
N LYS A 192 59.53 -50.50 47.97
CA LYS A 192 60.80 -49.83 47.66
C LYS A 192 61.33 -50.37 46.33
N LEU A 193 61.12 -49.62 45.26
CA LEU A 193 61.82 -49.82 44.00
C LEU A 193 63.28 -49.50 44.30
N ALA A 194 64.06 -50.57 44.46
CA ALA A 194 65.50 -50.50 44.56
C ALA A 194 66.02 -49.73 43.35
N SER A 195 66.71 -48.62 43.64
CA SER A 195 67.34 -47.75 42.67
C SER A 195 68.31 -48.53 41.78
N PRO A 196 68.14 -48.58 40.46
CA PRO A 196 69.23 -48.95 39.57
C PRO A 196 70.27 -47.82 39.63
N SER A 197 71.42 -48.13 40.22
CA SER A 197 72.61 -47.27 40.22
C SER A 197 73.07 -47.10 38.76
N CYS A 198 72.64 -46.03 38.10
CA CYS A 198 73.18 -45.64 36.81
C CYS A 198 74.25 -44.58 37.07
N LYS A 199 75.52 -45.01 36.98
CA LYS A 199 76.69 -44.14 37.10
C LYS A 199 76.76 -43.19 35.89
N PRO A 200 77.04 -41.89 36.08
CA PRO A 200 77.38 -41.02 34.97
C PRO A 200 78.80 -41.35 34.50
N ARG A 201 78.96 -41.72 33.22
CA ARG A 201 80.26 -41.85 32.56
C ARG A 201 80.46 -40.64 31.66
N TYR A 202 81.18 -39.64 32.17
CA TYR A 202 81.89 -38.63 31.38
C TYR A 202 83.32 -39.14 31.06
N LEU A 203 83.95 -38.55 30.03
CA LEU A 203 85.24 -38.86 29.36
C LEU A 203 85.02 -39.65 28.06
N GLN A 204 85.42 -39.19 26.87
CA GLN A 204 86.30 -38.10 26.43
C GLN A 204 85.92 -37.73 24.98
#